data_AF-A0A954G9H0-F1
#
_entry.id   AF-A0A954G9H0-F1
#
_cell.length_a   1.000
_cell.length_b   1.000
_cell.length_c   1.000
_cell.angle_alpha   90.00
_cell.angle_beta   90.00
_cell.angle_gamma   90.00
#
_symmetry.space_group_name_H-M   'P 1'
#
loop_
_entity.id
_entity.type
_entity.pdbx_description
1 polymer ?
#
loop_
_entity_poly.entity_id
_entity_poly.type
_entity_poly.pdbx_seq_one_letter_code
_entity_poly.pdbx_strand_id
1 'polypeptide(L)'
;MKSVLDLKSWLFLYPLLQGLGGVGWWYLLLAAPESRSLFLSETLPERVLLAFWLPDGVIFVTGSFVLAYGLCKQRRWARSVLFFLTGGIAYVSLYCLSLSLATQGGWPGTGLMLVCLSLMLLVCCIHTGGHCGKARHVQNQIPT
;
A
#
# COMPACT_ATOMS: atom_id res chain seq x y z
N MET A 1 3.26 -8.05 -26.10
CA MET A 1 1.84 -7.82 -25.71
C MET A 1 1.29 -8.85 -24.70
N LYS A 2 1.58 -10.16 -24.80
CA LYS A 2 1.12 -11.17 -23.81
C LYS A 2 1.57 -10.90 -22.36
N SER A 3 2.85 -10.56 -22.17
CA SER A 3 3.43 -10.30 -20.83
C SER A 3 2.73 -9.18 -20.02
N VAL A 4 2.24 -8.11 -20.65
CA VAL A 4 1.57 -7.00 -19.95
C VAL A 4 0.14 -7.36 -19.53
N LEU A 5 -0.54 -8.21 -20.31
CA LEU A 5 -1.88 -8.73 -20.00
C LEU A 5 -1.85 -9.75 -18.86
N ASP A 6 -0.82 -10.59 -18.81
CA ASP A 6 -0.58 -11.51 -17.68
C ASP A 6 -0.21 -10.73 -16.40
N LEU A 7 0.65 -9.72 -16.50
CA LEU A 7 1.01 -8.86 -15.37
C LEU A 7 -0.21 -8.13 -14.78
N LYS A 8 -1.12 -7.65 -15.65
CA LYS A 8 -2.35 -6.98 -15.23
C LYS A 8 -3.31 -7.93 -14.49
N SER A 9 -3.33 -9.18 -14.90
CA SER A 9 -4.15 -10.23 -14.28
C SER A 9 -3.63 -10.58 -12.88
N TRP A 10 -2.36 -10.33 -12.58
CA TRP A 10 -1.74 -10.60 -11.27
C TRP A 10 -1.69 -9.38 -10.33
N LEU A 11 -2.16 -8.20 -10.77
CA LEU A 11 -2.14 -6.97 -9.95
C LEU A 11 -2.92 -7.09 -8.63
N PHE A 12 -3.91 -7.97 -8.55
CA PHE A 12 -4.68 -8.18 -7.32
C PHE A 12 -3.89 -8.94 -6.24
N LEU A 13 -2.83 -9.67 -6.63
CA LEU A 13 -2.06 -10.51 -5.71
C LEU A 13 -1.29 -9.65 -4.71
N TYR A 14 -0.75 -8.52 -5.15
CA TYR A 14 -0.03 -7.60 -4.28
C TYR A 14 -0.91 -7.03 -3.14
N PRO A 15 -2.06 -6.38 -3.39
CA PRO A 15 -2.92 -5.90 -2.31
C PRO A 15 -3.47 -7.02 -1.44
N LEU A 16 -3.69 -8.22 -1.99
CA LEU A 16 -4.05 -9.39 -1.18
C LEU A 16 -2.93 -9.76 -0.18
N LEU A 17 -1.69 -9.89 -0.66
CA LEU A 17 -0.52 -10.17 0.17
C LEU A 17 -0.24 -9.02 1.14
N GLN A 18 -0.51 -7.78 0.76
CA GLN A 18 -0.39 -6.62 1.63
C GLN A 18 -1.38 -6.69 2.80
N GLY A 19 -2.65 -7.03 2.53
CA GLY A 19 -3.66 -7.20 3.58
C GLY A 19 -3.29 -8.35 4.53
N LEU A 20 -2.87 -9.49 3.98
CA LEU A 20 -2.37 -10.62 4.77
C LEU A 20 -1.12 -10.27 5.58
N GLY A 21 -0.20 -9.51 5.00
CA GLY A 21 0.99 -9.00 5.66
C GLY A 21 0.65 -8.08 6.82
N GLY A 22 -0.33 -7.19 6.65
CA GLY A 22 -0.84 -6.33 7.72
C GLY A 22 -1.44 -7.13 8.88
N VAL A 23 -2.26 -8.15 8.59
CA VAL A 23 -2.80 -9.06 9.61
C VAL A 23 -1.68 -9.82 10.32
N GLY A 24 -0.73 -10.36 9.56
CA GLY A 24 0.43 -11.08 10.12
C GLY A 24 1.31 -10.19 10.99
N TRP A 25 1.53 -8.94 10.60
CA TRP A 25 2.29 -7.96 11.38
C TRP A 25 1.58 -7.61 12.69
N TRP A 26 0.26 -7.39 12.66
CA TRP A 26 -0.53 -7.19 13.89
C TRP A 26 -0.53 -8.42 14.79
N TYR A 27 -0.66 -9.62 14.22
CA TYR A 27 -0.55 -10.86 14.99
C TYR A 27 0.81 -10.98 15.68
N LEU A 28 1.91 -10.68 14.97
CA LEU A 28 3.26 -10.69 15.52
C LEU A 28 3.43 -9.68 16.66
N LEU A 29 2.92 -8.45 16.50
CA LEU A 29 2.97 -7.42 17.54
C LEU A 29 2.19 -7.74 18.81
N LEU A 30 1.11 -8.51 18.68
CA LEU A 30 0.28 -8.94 19.80
C LEU A 30 0.84 -10.21 20.47
N ALA A 31 1.36 -11.16 19.68
CA ALA A 31 1.91 -12.42 20.16
C ALA A 31 3.33 -12.28 20.74
N ALA A 32 4.14 -11.36 20.22
CA ALA A 32 5.52 -11.14 20.63
C ALA A 32 5.78 -9.64 20.94
N PRO A 33 5.43 -9.15 22.15
CA PRO A 33 5.62 -7.74 22.51
C PRO A 33 7.08 -7.26 22.38
N GLU A 34 8.05 -8.16 22.58
CA GLU A 34 9.49 -7.89 22.41
C GLU A 34 9.84 -7.35 21.02
N SER A 35 9.11 -7.75 19.97
CA SER A 35 9.38 -7.27 18.61
C SER A 35 9.04 -5.80 18.42
N ARG A 36 8.24 -5.19 19.32
CA ARG A 36 7.87 -3.76 19.27
C ARG A 36 9.08 -2.86 19.38
N SER A 37 10.10 -3.30 20.14
CA SER A 37 11.38 -2.58 20.30
C SER A 37 12.14 -2.41 18.97
N LEU A 38 11.92 -3.31 18.00
CA LEU A 38 12.55 -3.20 16.67
C LEU A 38 11.88 -2.12 15.79
N PHE A 39 10.62 -1.78 16.07
CA PHE A 39 9.83 -0.83 15.29
C PHE A 39 9.72 0.55 15.95
N LEU A 40 10.06 0.65 17.24
CA LEU A 40 10.04 1.88 18.02
C LEU A 40 11.47 2.34 18.33
N SER A 41 11.66 3.66 18.45
CA SER A 41 12.84 4.20 19.14
C SER A 41 12.62 4.05 20.65
N GLU A 42 13.70 3.86 21.42
CA GLU A 42 13.65 3.76 22.90
C GLU A 42 12.97 4.96 23.57
N THR A 43 12.87 6.08 22.85
CA THR A 43 12.26 7.33 23.30
C THR A 43 10.74 7.41 23.11
N LEU A 44 10.13 6.48 22.36
CA LEU A 44 8.71 6.52 22.02
C LEU A 44 7.89 5.52 22.84
N PRO A 45 6.79 5.97 23.49
CA PRO A 45 5.91 5.07 24.22
C PRO A 45 5.17 4.13 23.27
N GLU A 46 5.06 2.84 23.65
CA GLU A 46 4.41 1.79 22.87
C GLU A 46 2.98 2.14 22.41
N ARG A 47 2.28 2.99 23.18
CA ARG A 47 0.94 3.46 22.84
C ARG A 47 0.87 4.10 21.45
N VAL A 48 1.95 4.71 20.97
CA VAL A 48 2.00 5.36 19.65
C VAL A 48 1.93 4.32 18.55
N LEU A 49 2.68 3.21 18.69
CA LEU A 49 2.61 2.08 17.76
C LEU A 49 1.24 1.40 17.84
N LEU A 50 0.74 1.17 19.05
CA LEU A 50 -0.56 0.53 19.24
C LEU A 50 -1.72 1.36 18.70
N ALA A 51 -1.64 2.70 18.71
CA ALA A 51 -2.68 3.56 18.14
C ALA A 51 -2.93 3.35 16.64
N PHE A 52 -1.98 2.73 15.91
CA PHE A 52 -2.16 2.37 14.52
C PHE A 52 -3.15 1.22 14.29
N TRP A 53 -3.60 0.52 15.34
CA TRP A 53 -4.49 -0.64 15.21
C TRP A 53 -5.77 -0.33 14.42
N LEU A 54 -6.37 0.83 14.68
CA LEU A 54 -7.61 1.26 14.06
C LEU A 54 -7.40 1.70 12.60
N PRO A 55 -6.49 2.64 12.28
CA PRO A 55 -6.24 2.99 10.89
C PRO A 55 -5.70 1.81 10.07
N ASP A 56 -4.87 0.94 10.64
CA ASP A 56 -4.39 -0.25 9.92
C ASP A 56 -5.52 -1.24 9.67
N GLY A 57 -6.34 -1.55 10.68
CA GLY A 57 -7.46 -2.48 10.49
C GLY A 57 -8.48 -1.97 9.47
N VAL A 58 -8.88 -0.70 9.58
CA VAL A 58 -9.96 -0.12 8.77
C VAL A 58 -9.48 0.32 7.39
N ILE A 59 -8.33 0.99 7.30
CA ILE A 59 -7.86 1.56 6.03
C ILE A 59 -6.91 0.60 5.34
N PHE A 60 -5.87 0.14 6.03
CA PHE A 60 -4.81 -0.66 5.40
C PHE A 60 -5.30 -2.07 5.06
N VAL A 61 -5.69 -2.87 6.05
CA VAL A 61 -6.10 -4.27 5.89
C VAL A 61 -7.39 -4.37 5.08
N THR A 62 -8.45 -3.70 5.53
CA THR A 62 -9.75 -3.76 4.83
C THR A 62 -9.66 -3.15 3.43
N GLY A 63 -9.00 -1.99 3.29
CA GLY A 63 -8.79 -1.35 1.99
C GLY A 63 -7.99 -2.22 1.02
N SER A 64 -6.97 -2.93 1.51
CA SER A 64 -6.20 -3.91 0.73
C SER A 64 -7.07 -5.06 0.20
N PHE A 65 -7.91 -5.67 1.04
CA PHE A 65 -8.80 -6.75 0.58
C PHE A 65 -9.87 -6.25 -0.38
N VAL A 66 -10.46 -5.08 -0.09
CA VAL A 66 -11.47 -4.44 -0.94
C VAL A 66 -10.87 -4.10 -2.31
N LEU A 67 -9.64 -3.59 -2.36
CA LEU A 67 -8.90 -3.33 -3.59
C LEU A 67 -8.60 -4.62 -4.35
N ALA A 68 -8.09 -5.65 -3.68
CA ALA A 68 -7.81 -6.95 -4.29
C ALA A 68 -9.07 -7.55 -4.93
N TYR A 69 -10.20 -7.49 -4.23
CA TYR A 69 -11.49 -7.94 -4.75
C TYR A 69 -11.95 -7.09 -5.95
N GLY A 70 -11.84 -5.77 -5.85
CA GLY A 70 -12.18 -4.84 -6.94
C GLY A 70 -11.35 -5.09 -8.21
N LEU A 71 -10.05 -5.34 -8.06
CA LEU A 71 -9.14 -5.65 -9.16
C LEU A 71 -9.43 -7.04 -9.76
N CYS A 72 -9.68 -8.05 -8.92
CA CYS A 72 -10.04 -9.40 -9.36
C CYS A 72 -11.34 -9.41 -10.18
N LYS A 73 -12.34 -8.61 -9.77
CA LYS A 73 -13.62 -8.45 -10.50
C LYS A 73 -13.60 -7.35 -11.57
N GLN A 74 -12.43 -6.75 -11.85
CA GLN A 74 -12.23 -5.67 -12.82
C GLN A 74 -13.24 -4.51 -12.70
N ARG A 75 -13.59 -4.13 -11.46
CA ARG A 75 -14.61 -3.11 -11.20
C ARG A 75 -14.04 -1.71 -11.35
N ARG A 76 -14.84 -0.77 -11.90
CA ARG A 76 -14.42 0.63 -12.09
C ARG A 76 -14.09 1.36 -10.77
N TRP A 77 -14.80 1.03 -9.70
CA TRP A 77 -14.59 1.61 -8.37
C TRP A 77 -13.28 1.18 -7.71
N ALA A 78 -12.64 0.11 -8.17
CA ALA A 78 -11.34 -0.33 -7.68
C ALA A 78 -10.26 0.75 -7.87
N ARG A 79 -10.40 1.60 -8.89
CA ARG A 79 -9.47 2.71 -9.14
C ARG A 79 -9.54 3.76 -8.04
N SER A 80 -10.73 4.13 -7.58
CA SER A 80 -10.90 5.09 -6.49
C SER A 80 -10.32 4.55 -5.19
N VAL A 81 -10.56 3.26 -4.90
CA VAL A 81 -9.97 2.57 -3.74
C VAL A 81 -8.44 2.51 -3.85
N LEU A 82 -7.89 2.25 -5.04
CA LEU A 82 -6.45 2.23 -5.27
C LEU A 82 -5.81 3.57 -4.92
N PHE A 83 -6.36 4.69 -5.40
CA PHE A 83 -5.83 6.02 -5.07
C PHE A 83 -6.00 6.37 -3.60
N PHE A 84 -7.16 6.04 -3.01
CA PHE A 84 -7.41 6.27 -1.58
C PHE A 84 -6.40 5.51 -0.70
N LEU A 85 -6.22 4.21 -0.97
CA LEU A 85 -5.29 3.36 -0.23
C LEU A 85 -3.84 3.81 -0.43
N THR A 86 -3.45 4.14 -1.67
CA THR A 86 -2.11 4.66 -1.97
C THR A 86 -1.84 5.96 -1.21
N GLY A 87 -2.81 6.87 -1.14
CA GLY A 87 -2.70 8.11 -0.37
C GLY A 87 -2.57 7.88 1.14
N GLY A 88 -3.36 6.95 1.68
CA GLY A 88 -3.26 6.54 3.09
C GLY A 88 -1.88 5.97 3.43
N ILE A 89 -1.35 5.09 2.58
CA ILE A 89 -0.01 4.52 2.76
C ILE A 89 1.05 5.60 2.63
N ALA A 90 0.94 6.50 1.65
CA ALA A 90 1.89 7.61 1.50
C ALA A 90 1.95 8.49 2.75
N TYR A 91 0.78 8.82 3.33
CA TYR A 91 0.70 9.57 4.58
C TYR A 91 1.40 8.84 5.73
N VAL A 92 1.11 7.55 5.94
CA VAL A 92 1.74 6.79 7.03
C VAL A 92 3.24 6.61 6.79
N SER A 93 3.69 6.36 5.57
CA SER A 93 5.12 6.26 5.25
C SER A 93 5.87 7.57 5.55
N LEU A 94 5.28 8.72 5.21
CA LEU A 94 5.84 10.03 5.54
C LEU A 94 5.82 10.30 7.04
N TYR A 95 4.77 9.87 7.74
CA TYR A 95 4.69 9.96 9.19
C TYR A 95 5.80 9.12 9.85
N CYS A 96 5.96 7.85 9.46
CA CYS A 96 7.04 6.99 9.96
C CYS A 96 8.42 7.58 9.65
N LEU A 97 8.62 8.12 8.45
CA LEU A 97 9.87 8.79 8.10
C LEU A 97 10.14 10.00 9.00
N SER A 98 9.14 10.85 9.21
CA SER A 98 9.25 12.01 10.12
C SER A 98 9.54 11.57 11.56
N LEU A 99 8.88 10.50 12.02
CA LEU A 99 9.09 9.93 13.34
C LEU A 99 10.52 9.40 13.48
N SER A 100 11.01 8.63 12.51
CA SER A 100 12.37 8.10 12.51
C SER A 100 13.43 9.18 12.50
N LEU A 101 13.23 10.26 11.73
CA LEU A 101 14.14 11.41 11.72
C LEU A 101 14.13 12.15 13.07
N ALA A 102 12.97 12.28 13.71
CA ALA A 102 12.83 12.95 14.99
C ALA A 102 13.43 12.15 16.16
N THR A 103 13.29 10.82 16.16
CA THR A 103 13.71 9.96 17.28
C THR A 103 14.96 9.14 17.01
N GLN A 104 15.61 9.34 15.86
CA GLN A 104 16.81 8.61 15.41
C GLN A 104 16.66 7.07 15.51
N GLY A 105 15.45 6.54 15.30
CA GLY A 105 15.11 5.13 15.55
C GLY A 105 13.85 4.69 14.80
N GLY A 106 13.46 3.42 14.93
CA GLY A 106 12.30 2.88 14.20
C GLY A 106 12.49 2.75 12.67
N TRP A 107 13.74 2.77 12.20
CA TRP A 107 14.10 2.61 10.79
C TRP A 107 13.51 1.36 10.11
N PRO A 108 13.39 0.19 10.79
CA PRO A 108 12.78 -0.98 10.17
C PRO A 108 11.32 -0.76 9.76
N GLY A 109 10.53 -0.08 10.60
CA GLY A 109 9.13 0.24 10.29
C GLY A 109 9.03 1.23 9.11
N THR A 110 9.86 2.26 9.12
CA THR A 110 9.93 3.25 8.03
C THR A 110 10.34 2.61 6.71
N GLY A 111 11.36 1.74 6.72
CA GLY A 111 11.79 1.01 5.54
C GLY A 111 10.68 0.14 4.96
N LEU A 112 9.97 -0.61 5.82
CA LEU A 112 8.85 -1.45 5.41
C LEU A 112 7.72 -0.64 4.75
N MET A 113 7.37 0.50 5.34
CA MET A 113 6.31 1.37 4.81
C MET A 113 6.72 2.06 3.51
N LEU A 114 8.00 2.42 3.33
CA LEU A 114 8.49 2.99 2.06
C LEU A 114 8.51 1.95 0.93
N VAL A 115 8.85 0.70 1.24
CA VAL A 115 8.76 -0.40 0.27
C VAL A 115 7.31 -0.65 -0.12
N CYS A 116 6.38 -0.68 0.85
CA CYS A 116 4.96 -0.80 0.57
C CYS A 116 4.44 0.35 -0.32
N LEU A 117 4.81 1.59 0.00
CA LEU A 117 4.45 2.74 -0.81
C LEU A 117 4.97 2.62 -2.25
N SER A 118 6.23 2.24 -2.42
CA SER A 118 6.85 2.10 -3.74
C SER A 118 6.15 1.04 -4.59
N LEU A 119 5.80 -0.09 -3.99
CA LEU A 119 5.06 -1.15 -4.67
C LEU A 119 3.61 -0.74 -5.00
N MET A 120 2.92 -0.01 -4.11
CA MET A 120 1.61 0.56 -4.39
C MET A 120 1.64 1.57 -5.53
N LEU A 121 2.65 2.45 -5.55
CA LEU A 121 2.86 3.38 -6.66
C LEU A 121 3.12 2.64 -7.97
N LEU A 122 3.90 1.55 -7.94
CA LEU A 122 4.11 0.71 -9.11
C LEU A 122 2.80 0.10 -9.62
N VAL A 123 1.97 -0.46 -8.73
CA VAL A 123 0.63 -0.98 -9.07
C VAL A 123 -0.25 0.13 -9.66
N CYS A 124 -0.22 1.33 -9.08
CA CYS A 124 -0.95 2.50 -9.56
C CYS A 124 -0.48 2.94 -10.97
N CYS A 125 0.83 2.98 -11.20
CA CYS A 125 1.43 3.28 -12.49
C CYS A 125 1.06 2.24 -13.56
N ILE A 126 1.11 0.95 -13.25
CA ILE A 126 0.73 -0.12 -14.19
C ILE A 126 -0.78 -0.05 -14.51
N HIS A 127 -1.61 0.14 -13.49
CA HIS A 127 -3.06 0.20 -13.65
C HIS A 127 -3.49 1.45 -14.47
N THR A 128 -2.80 2.58 -14.28
CA THR A 128 -3.11 3.85 -14.96
C THR A 128 -2.43 3.99 -16.32
N GLY A 129 -1.21 3.48 -16.48
CA GLY A 129 -0.43 3.52 -17.73
C GLY A 129 -1.11 2.82 -18.90
N GLY A 130 -1.95 1.83 -18.65
CA GLY A 130 -2.78 1.17 -19.67
C GLY A 130 -3.82 2.08 -20.34
N HIS A 131 -4.17 3.23 -19.74
CA HIS A 131 -5.10 4.20 -20.32
C HIS A 131 -4.40 5.27 -21.17
N CYS A 132 -3.16 5.65 -20.84
CA CYS A 132 -2.42 6.67 -21.59
C CYS A 132 -2.07 6.20 -23.02
N GLY A 133 -1.79 4.90 -23.19
CA GLY A 133 -1.65 4.29 -24.52
C GLY A 133 -2.96 4.26 -25.33
N LYS A 134 -4.11 4.14 -24.67
CA LYS A 134 -5.42 4.10 -25.33
C LYS A 134 -5.90 5.49 -25.78
N ALA A 135 -5.59 6.54 -25.01
CA ALA A 135 -5.88 7.93 -25.37
C ALA A 135 -5.03 8.39 -26.57
N ARG A 136 -3.74 7.99 -26.62
CA ARG A 136 -2.85 8.29 -27.75
C ARG A 136 -3.29 7.63 -29.06
N HIS A 137 -3.96 6.47 -28.99
CA HIS A 137 -4.50 5.79 -30.18
C HIS A 137 -5.78 6.43 -30.74
N VAL A 138 -6.64 6.99 -29.88
CA VAL A 138 -7.88 7.68 -30.31
C VAL A 138 -7.57 9.04 -30.94
N GLN A 139 -6.55 9.75 -30.44
CA GLN A 139 -6.18 11.06 -30.96
C GLN A 139 -5.51 11.00 -32.35
N ASN A 140 -4.93 9.86 -32.73
CA ASN A 140 -4.37 9.63 -34.08
C ASN A 140 -5.42 9.20 -35.13
N GLN A 141 -6.70 9.06 -34.75
CA GLN A 141 -7.78 8.66 -35.67
C GLN A 141 -8.78 9.79 -35.96
N ILE A 142 -8.51 11.01 -35.51
CA ILE A 142 -9.30 12.19 -35.89
C ILE A 142 -8.51 12.89 -37.02
N PRO A 143 -8.87 12.70 -38.30
CA PRO A 143 -8.33 13.53 -39.35
C PRO A 143 -8.83 14.97 -39.13
N THR A 144 -7.88 15.91 -39.09
CA THR A 144 -8.13 17.36 -39.19
C THR A 144 -8.77 17.72 -40.52
#